data_AF-A0A2V6VW04-F1
#
_entry.id   AF-A0A2V6VW04-F1
#
_cell.length_a   1.000
_cell.length_b   1.000
_cell.length_c   1.000
_cell.angle_alpha   90.00
_cell.angle_beta   90.00
_cell.angle_gamma   90.00
#
_symmetry.space_group_name_H-M   'P 1'
#
loop_
_entity.id
_entity.type
_entity.pdbx_description
1 polymer ?
#
loop_
_entity_poly.entity_id
_entity_poly.type
_entity_poly.pdbx_seq_one_letter_code
_entity_poly.pdbx_strand_id
1 'polypeptide(L)'
;MLADCLLQGTVNALLTFRVGCIAKRYSSGMPLPSPKLTRKAATREASVMLGGVVAELTKTVTKAVWETAIRVMTRKGKTAAGRVAAFLRGDPAGSAV
;
A
#
# COMPACT_ATOMS: atom_id res chain seq x y z
N MET A 1 -0.24 -7.66 16.15
CA MET A 1 -1.46 -6.87 15.86
C MET A 1 -1.56 -6.48 14.39
N LEU A 2 -0.66 -5.64 13.82
CA LEU A 2 -0.75 -5.29 12.38
C LEU A 2 -0.30 -6.41 11.44
N ALA A 3 0.79 -7.11 11.76
CA ALA A 3 1.29 -8.22 10.96
C ALA A 3 0.25 -9.35 10.84
N ASP A 4 -0.47 -9.64 11.94
CA ASP A 4 -1.50 -10.69 11.97
C ASP A 4 -2.70 -10.31 11.10
N CYS A 5 -3.18 -9.06 11.17
CA CYS A 5 -4.24 -8.58 10.30
C CYS A 5 -3.84 -8.61 8.82
N LEU A 6 -2.60 -8.24 8.51
CA LEU A 6 -2.07 -8.27 7.15
C LEU A 6 -1.97 -9.71 6.64
N LEU A 7 -1.45 -10.63 7.44
CA LEU A 7 -1.38 -12.05 7.12
C LEU A 7 -2.77 -12.62 6.87
N GLN A 8 -3.72 -12.36 7.77
CA GLN A 8 -5.07 -12.89 7.67
C GLN A 8 -5.83 -12.33 6.46
N GLY A 9 -5.68 -11.03 6.18
CA GLY A 9 -6.23 -10.42 4.96
C GLY A 9 -5.63 -11.01 3.68
N THR A 10 -4.31 -11.23 3.68
CA THR A 10 -3.59 -11.82 2.53
C THR A 10 -4.01 -13.26 2.27
N VAL A 11 -4.20 -14.06 3.34
CA VAL A 11 -4.68 -15.45 3.23
C VAL A 11 -6.11 -15.49 2.67
N ASN A 12 -7.00 -14.62 3.15
CA ASN A 12 -8.37 -14.54 2.64
C ASN A 12 -8.41 -14.14 1.16
N ALA A 13 -7.55 -13.20 0.76
CA ALA A 13 -7.40 -12.81 -0.64
C ALA A 13 -6.89 -13.96 -1.50
N LEU A 14 -5.86 -14.69 -1.05
CA LEU A 14 -5.31 -15.84 -1.77
C LEU A 14 -6.35 -16.95 -1.98
N LEU A 15 -7.14 -17.27 -0.94
CA LEU A 15 -8.23 -18.24 -1.04
C LEU A 15 -9.27 -17.81 -2.07
N THR A 16 -9.63 -16.52 -2.08
CA THR A 16 -10.57 -15.94 -3.04
C THR A 16 -10.06 -16.06 -4.48
N PHE A 17 -8.79 -15.66 -4.73
CA PHE A 17 -8.17 -15.81 -6.04
C PHE A 17 -8.11 -17.27 -6.51
N ARG A 18 -7.82 -18.20 -5.58
CA ARG A 18 -7.77 -19.63 -5.89
C ARG A 18 -9.13 -20.17 -6.30
N VAL A 19 -10.20 -19.81 -5.57
CA VAL A 19 -11.57 -20.19 -5.93
C VAL A 19 -11.98 -19.58 -7.26
N GLY A 20 -11.64 -18.31 -7.51
CA GLY A 20 -11.88 -17.62 -8.78
C GLY A 20 -11.19 -18.31 -9.97
N CYS A 21 -9.92 -18.71 -9.84
CA CYS A 21 -9.21 -19.49 -10.86
C CYS A 21 -9.86 -20.85 -11.12
N ILE A 22 -10.32 -21.53 -10.08
CA ILE A 22 -11.03 -22.81 -10.22
C ILE A 22 -12.33 -22.58 -10.99
N ALA A 23 -13.16 -21.63 -10.55
CA ALA A 23 -14.42 -21.29 -11.21
C ALA A 23 -14.20 -20.90 -12.68
N LYS A 24 -13.21 -20.05 -12.97
CA LYS A 24 -12.83 -19.66 -14.33
C LYS A 24 -12.53 -20.86 -15.23
N ARG A 25 -11.83 -21.88 -14.70
CA ARG A 25 -11.49 -23.11 -15.45
C ARG A 25 -12.69 -24.03 -15.66
N TYR A 26 -13.62 -24.09 -14.70
CA TYR A 26 -14.88 -24.81 -14.88
C TYR A 26 -15.78 -24.13 -15.93
N SER A 27 -15.85 -22.81 -15.92
CA SER A 27 -16.67 -22.04 -16.88
C SER A 27 -16.05 -21.96 -18.28
N SER A 28 -14.75 -22.20 -18.45
CA SER A 28 -14.06 -22.10 -19.73
C SER A 28 -14.22 -23.32 -20.65
N GLY A 29 -15.03 -24.32 -20.28
CA GLY A 29 -15.33 -25.49 -21.12
C GLY A 29 -14.14 -26.40 -21.44
N MET A 30 -13.03 -26.28 -20.70
CA MET A 30 -11.80 -27.04 -20.96
C MET A 30 -11.95 -28.47 -20.41
N PRO A 31 -11.47 -29.54 -21.11
CA PRO A 31 -11.47 -30.89 -20.57
C PRO A 31 -10.71 -30.87 -19.24
N LEU A 32 -11.42 -31.07 -18.13
CA LEU A 32 -10.79 -30.92 -16.82
C LEU A 32 -9.73 -32.02 -16.64
N PRO A 33 -8.43 -31.67 -16.52
CA PRO A 33 -7.47 -32.62 -16.00
C PRO A 33 -7.87 -32.96 -14.55
N SER A 34 -7.29 -34.04 -14.01
CA SER A 34 -7.62 -34.53 -12.67
C SER A 34 -7.77 -33.40 -11.64
N PRO A 35 -8.77 -33.48 -10.72
CA PRO A 35 -9.08 -32.37 -9.80
C PRO A 35 -7.87 -31.87 -9.00
N LYS A 36 -6.89 -32.74 -8.76
CA LYS A 36 -5.63 -32.42 -8.07
C LYS A 36 -4.76 -31.46 -8.88
N LEU A 37 -4.61 -31.68 -10.19
CA LEU A 37 -3.81 -30.83 -11.07
C LEU A 37 -4.46 -29.45 -11.25
N THR A 38 -5.78 -29.41 -11.39
CA THR A 38 -6.53 -28.15 -11.50
C THR A 38 -6.37 -27.27 -10.27
N ARG A 39 -6.45 -27.85 -9.07
CA ARG A 39 -6.22 -27.11 -7.81
C ARG A 39 -4.79 -26.58 -7.69
N LYS A 40 -3.80 -27.38 -8.09
CA LYS A 40 -2.37 -26.98 -8.03
C LYS A 40 -2.09 -25.84 -9.01
N ALA A 41 -2.60 -25.93 -10.24
CA ALA A 41 -2.48 -24.89 -11.24
C ALA A 41 -3.20 -23.60 -10.82
N ALA A 42 -4.43 -23.70 -10.31
CA ALA A 42 -5.18 -22.56 -9.79
C ALA A 42 -4.48 -21.87 -8.62
N THR A 43 -3.82 -22.63 -7.74
CA THR A 43 -3.06 -22.05 -6.62
C THR A 43 -1.86 -21.25 -7.12
N ARG A 44 -1.12 -21.78 -8.10
CA ARG A 44 0.01 -21.06 -8.72
C ARG A 44 -0.45 -19.78 -9.41
N GLU A 45 -1.51 -19.85 -10.19
CA GLU A 45 -2.09 -18.70 -10.89
C GLU A 45 -2.59 -17.63 -9.90
N ALA A 46 -3.28 -18.04 -8.84
CA ALA A 46 -3.73 -17.17 -7.76
C ALA A 46 -2.57 -16.48 -7.02
N SER A 47 -1.48 -17.19 -6.72
CA SER A 47 -0.30 -16.60 -6.08
C SER A 47 0.36 -15.54 -6.97
N VAL A 48 0.43 -15.76 -8.28
CA VAL A 48 1.00 -14.78 -9.23
C VAL A 48 0.10 -13.55 -9.33
N MET A 49 -1.22 -13.73 -9.44
CA MET A 49 -2.16 -12.61 -9.47
C MET A 49 -2.11 -11.79 -8.18
N LEU A 50 -2.09 -12.45 -7.02
CA LEU A 50 -1.97 -11.78 -5.73
C LEU A 50 -0.67 -10.97 -5.64
N GLY A 51 0.46 -11.55 -6.08
CA GLY A 51 1.74 -10.84 -6.12
C GLY A 51 1.70 -9.59 -7.00
N GLY A 52 1.06 -9.66 -8.17
CA GLY A 52 0.87 -8.52 -9.07
C GLY A 52 0.04 -7.41 -8.43
N VAL A 53 -1.11 -7.75 -7.86
CA VAL A 53 -2.01 -6.79 -7.18
C VAL A 53 -1.32 -6.14 -5.99
N VAL A 54 -0.63 -6.92 -5.16
CA VAL A 54 0.11 -6.37 -4.00
C VAL A 54 1.22 -5.43 -4.45
N ALA A 55 1.97 -5.76 -5.51
CA ALA A 55 3.01 -4.89 -6.03
C ALA A 55 2.44 -3.55 -6.55
N GLU A 56 1.29 -3.58 -7.23
CA GLU A 56 0.61 -2.38 -7.72
C GLU A 56 0.07 -1.51 -6.57
N LEU A 57 -0.61 -2.12 -5.61
CA LEU A 57 -1.11 -1.43 -4.42
C LEU A 57 0.04 -0.80 -3.61
N THR A 58 1.14 -1.53 -3.44
CA THR A 58 2.32 -1.04 -2.71
C THR A 58 2.93 0.17 -3.41
N LYS A 59 2.99 0.20 -4.74
CA LYS A 59 3.45 1.39 -5.49
C LYS A 59 2.57 2.60 -5.20
N THR A 60 1.26 2.43 -5.23
CA THR A 60 0.29 3.51 -4.99
C THR A 60 0.38 4.04 -3.56
N VAL A 61 0.42 3.13 -2.57
CA VAL A 61 0.54 3.50 -1.15
C VAL A 61 1.87 4.20 -0.89
N THR A 62 2.98 3.64 -1.39
CA THR A 62 4.31 4.23 -1.19
C THR A 62 4.39 5.62 -1.82
N LYS A 63 3.83 5.82 -3.03
CA LYS A 63 3.76 7.13 -3.67
C LYS A 63 2.96 8.14 -2.84
N ALA A 64 1.78 7.74 -2.35
CA ALA A 64 0.95 8.62 -1.52
C ALA A 64 1.63 8.98 -0.19
N VAL A 65 2.28 8.00 0.45
CA VAL A 65 3.05 8.22 1.69
C VAL A 65 4.24 9.14 1.42
N TRP A 66 4.94 8.95 0.30
CA TRP A 66 6.07 9.80 -0.07
C TRP A 66 5.65 11.24 -0.35
N GLU A 67 4.59 11.46 -1.13
CA GLU A 67 4.06 12.79 -1.39
C GLU A 67 3.61 13.51 -0.12
N THR A 68 2.93 12.80 0.78
CA THR A 68 2.51 13.37 2.07
C THR A 68 3.69 13.66 2.99
N ALA A 69 4.68 12.77 3.05
CA ALA A 69 5.91 12.99 3.80
C ALA A 69 6.66 14.25 3.32
N ILE A 70 6.82 14.40 2.01
CA ILE A 70 7.43 15.61 1.41
C ILE A 70 6.62 16.85 1.79
N ARG A 71 5.29 16.84 1.61
CA ARG A 71 4.44 17.99 1.94
C ARG A 71 4.53 18.40 3.41
N VAL A 72 4.59 17.43 4.33
CA VAL A 72 4.76 17.70 5.76
C VAL A 72 6.13 18.29 6.05
N MET A 73 7.18 17.78 5.41
CA MET A 73 8.54 18.29 5.56
C MET A 73 8.66 19.74 5.04
N THR A 74 8.11 20.04 3.86
CA THR A 74 8.12 21.41 3.32
C THR A 74 7.29 22.37 4.15
N ARG A 75 6.15 21.91 4.71
CA ARG A 75 5.35 22.71 5.65
C ARG A 75 6.14 23.05 6.90
N LYS A 76 6.76 22.06 7.57
CA LYS A 76 7.61 22.30 8.75
C LYS A 76 8.76 23.26 8.45
N GLY A 77 9.40 23.14 7.28
CA GLY A 77 10.43 24.07 6.83
C GLY A 77 9.93 25.50 6.64
N LYS A 78 8.76 25.69 6.01
CA LYS A 78 8.12 27.02 5.89
C LYS A 78 7.71 27.60 7.24
N THR A 79 7.21 26.77 8.16
CA THR A 79 6.84 27.22 9.51
C THR A 79 8.07 27.62 10.32
N ALA A 80 9.17 26.87 10.22
CA ALA A 80 10.45 27.19 10.86
C ALA A 80 11.06 28.48 10.27
N ALA A 81 11.09 28.60 8.94
CA ALA A 81 11.57 29.81 8.27
C ALA A 81 10.72 31.05 8.61
N GLY A 82 9.40 30.91 8.70
CA GLY A 82 8.51 31.98 9.17
C GLY A 82 8.78 32.39 10.62
N ARG A 83 9.12 31.43 11.49
CA ARG A 83 9.50 31.70 12.89
C ARG A 83 10.84 32.42 13.00
N VAL A 84 11.83 32.04 12.18
CA VAL A 84 13.14 32.71 12.11
C VAL A 84 13.00 34.11 11.50
N ALA A 85 12.21 34.27 10.45
CA ALA A 85 11.94 35.58 9.85
C ALA A 85 11.17 36.51 10.80
N ALA A 86 10.25 35.98 11.62
CA ALA A 86 9.57 36.73 12.68
C ALA A 86 10.53 37.11 13.83
N PHE A 87 11.47 36.24 14.17
CA PHE A 87 12.52 36.53 15.17
C PHE A 87 13.51 37.59 14.67
N LEU A 88 13.91 37.52 13.40
CA LEU A 88 14.80 38.51 12.75
C LEU A 88 14.10 39.84 12.43
N ARG A 89 12.76 39.86 12.39
CA ARG A 89 11.95 41.10 12.38
C ARG A 89 11.74 41.71 13.77
N GLY A 90 12.32 41.11 14.82
CA GLY A 90 12.35 41.72 16.14
C GLY A 90 13.13 43.04 16.11
N ASP A 91 12.41 44.14 16.31
CA ASP A 91 12.92 45.49 16.54
C ASP A 91 14.05 45.53 17.57
N PRO A 92 15.08 46.38 17.38
CA PRO A 92 16.03 46.71 18.42
C PRO A 92 15.46 47.86 19.26
N ALA A 93 14.82 47.58 20.39
CA ALA A 93 14.81 48.51 21.53
C ALA A 93 14.30 47.83 22.79
N GLY A 94 15.17 47.73 23.79
CA GLY A 94 14.72 47.62 25.16
C GLY A 94 13.94 48.87 25.57
N SER A 95 12.87 48.67 26.32
CA SER A 95 12.45 49.60 27.37
C SER A 95 11.72 48.78 28.42
N ALA A 96 12.49 48.24 29.35
CA ALA A 96 12.00 47.99 30.69
C ALA A 96 12.00 49.34 31.42
N VAL A 97 10.85 50.02 31.40
CA VAL A 97 10.37 50.95 32.44
C VAL A 97 8.85 50.85 32.42
#